data_AF-A0A2E7BPF7-F1
#
_entry.id   AF-A0A2E7BPF7-F1
#
_cell.length_a   1.000
_cell.length_b   1.000
_cell.length_c   1.000
_cell.angle_alpha   90.00
_cell.angle_beta   90.00
_cell.angle_gamma   90.00
#
_symmetry.space_group_name_H-M   'P 1'
#
loop_
_entity.id
_entity.type
_entity.pdbx_description
1 polymer ?
#
loop_
_entity_poly.entity_id
_entity_poly.type
_entity_poly.pdbx_seq_one_letter_code
_entity_poly.pdbx_strand_id
1 'polypeptide(L)'
;MERPSNLVECWLQAATPNGERHADALAQLNDALGTRHRLNRLYEWRAGTYPVPAPVQVYMLRATLVDSIRAEGGTVPGSAAAFTDRLLPRLLPPPRVKPTKTR
;
A
#
# COMPACT_ATOMS: atom_id res chain seq x y z
N MET A 1 25.05 -3.35 4.10
CA MET A 1 24.11 -2.21 4.15
C MET A 1 22.72 -2.84 4.05
N GLU A 2 21.95 -2.85 5.14
CA GLU A 2 20.57 -3.36 5.09
C GLU A 2 19.78 -2.49 4.11
N ARG A 3 19.08 -3.14 3.17
CA ARG A 3 18.25 -2.42 2.21
C ARG A 3 17.06 -1.88 3.00
N PRO A 4 16.80 -0.56 2.97
CA PRO A 4 15.64 -0.02 3.69
C PRO A 4 14.37 -0.65 3.12
N SER A 5 13.54 -1.20 4.00
CA SER A 5 12.27 -1.81 3.65
C SER A 5 11.42 -0.80 2.88
N ASN A 6 11.02 -1.16 1.66
CA ASN A 6 10.15 -0.29 0.87
C ASN A 6 8.67 -0.61 1.11
N LEU A 7 7.77 0.24 0.59
CA LEU A 7 6.31 0.08 0.76
C LEU A 7 5.81 -1.32 0.39
N VAL A 8 6.34 -1.92 -0.69
CA VAL A 8 5.93 -3.26 -1.14
C VAL A 8 6.38 -4.33 -0.14
N GLU A 9 7.57 -4.20 0.44
CA GLU A 9 8.07 -5.12 1.45
C GLU A 9 7.30 -5.03 2.76
N CYS A 10 7.05 -3.81 3.25
CA CYS A 10 6.20 -3.59 4.42
C CYS A 10 4.80 -4.16 4.20
N TRP A 11 4.25 -4.00 2.99
CA TRP A 11 2.95 -4.55 2.63
C TRP A 11 2.92 -6.06 2.59
N LEU A 12 3.93 -6.70 2.02
CA LEU A 12 4.01 -8.15 2.05
C LEU A 12 4.13 -8.67 3.48
N GLN A 13 4.95 -8.05 4.33
CA GLN A 13 5.07 -8.43 5.75
C GLN A 13 3.73 -8.33 6.49
N ALA A 14 2.98 -7.23 6.30
CA ALA A 14 1.68 -7.02 6.92
C ALA A 14 0.59 -7.94 6.36
N ALA A 15 0.60 -8.19 5.05
CA ALA A 15 -0.42 -8.98 4.35
C ALA A 15 -0.20 -10.49 4.47
N THR A 16 1.02 -10.95 4.74
CA THR A 16 1.34 -12.37 4.88
C THR A 16 2.04 -12.68 6.22
N PRO A 17 1.44 -12.32 7.38
CA PRO A 17 2.09 -12.42 8.68
C PRO A 17 2.38 -13.87 9.10
N ASN A 18 1.60 -14.82 8.57
CA ASN A 18 1.72 -16.26 8.85
C ASN A 18 2.45 -17.04 7.75
N GLY A 19 3.18 -16.35 6.86
CA GLY A 19 3.88 -16.99 5.73
C GLY A 19 2.98 -17.36 4.55
N GLU A 20 1.84 -16.69 4.42
CA GLU A 20 0.95 -16.80 3.25
C GLU A 20 1.71 -16.46 1.95
N ARG A 21 1.23 -16.98 0.81
CA ARG A 21 1.92 -16.77 -0.46
C ARG A 21 1.71 -15.32 -0.91
N HIS A 22 2.77 -14.68 -1.39
CA HIS A 22 2.67 -13.35 -2.02
C HIS A 22 1.64 -13.30 -3.17
N ALA A 23 1.38 -14.44 -3.82
CA ALA A 23 0.36 -14.58 -4.84
C ALA A 23 -1.06 -14.33 -4.30
N ASP A 24 -1.34 -14.74 -3.06
CA ASP A 24 -2.65 -14.58 -2.44
C ASP A 24 -2.87 -13.12 -2.03
N ALA A 25 -1.86 -12.48 -1.45
CA ALA A 25 -1.87 -11.04 -1.16
C ALA A 25 -2.06 -10.21 -2.45
N LEU A 26 -1.39 -10.59 -3.54
CA LEU A 26 -1.58 -9.94 -4.84
C LEU A 26 -2.98 -10.19 -5.42
N ALA A 27 -3.54 -11.37 -5.23
CA ALA A 27 -4.90 -11.68 -5.66
C ALA A 27 -5.93 -10.81 -4.93
N GLN A 28 -5.79 -10.62 -3.61
CA GLN A 28 -6.64 -9.72 -2.83
C GLN A 28 -6.53 -8.27 -3.29
N LEU A 29 -5.31 -7.80 -3.58
CA LEU A 29 -5.09 -6.45 -4.13
C LEU A 29 -5.75 -6.29 -5.50
N ASN A 30 -5.60 -7.29 -6.37
CA ASN A 30 -6.21 -7.29 -7.70
C ASN A 30 -7.74 -7.24 -7.62
N ASP A 31 -8.33 -8.05 -6.74
CA ASP A 31 -9.77 -8.08 -6.51
C ASP A 31 -10.28 -6.72 -6.00
N ALA A 32 -9.64 -6.18 -4.95
CA ALA A 32 -10.02 -4.89 -4.35
C ALA A 32 -9.93 -3.70 -5.31
N LEU A 33 -9.00 -3.73 -6.26
CA LEU A 33 -8.79 -2.65 -7.23
C LEU A 33 -9.39 -2.94 -8.62
N GLY A 34 -9.99 -4.11 -8.83
CA GLY A 34 -10.47 -4.54 -10.15
C GLY A 34 -9.36 -4.66 -11.21
N THR A 35 -8.13 -5.00 -10.78
CA THR A 35 -6.95 -5.12 -11.64
C THR A 35 -6.54 -6.56 -11.86
N ARG A 36 -5.55 -6.82 -12.73
CA ARG A 36 -5.05 -8.16 -13.07
C ARG A 36 -3.52 -8.19 -13.14
N HIS A 37 -2.87 -7.62 -12.13
CA HIS A 37 -1.41 -7.63 -12.05
C HIS A 37 -0.88 -9.05 -11.82
N ARG A 38 0.25 -9.37 -12.47
CA ARG A 38 0.94 -10.65 -12.33
C ARG A 38 2.01 -10.56 -11.23
N LEU A 39 2.44 -11.70 -10.70
CA LEU A 39 3.45 -11.73 -9.63
C LEU A 39 4.78 -11.08 -10.04
N ASN A 40 5.21 -11.23 -11.30
CA ASN A 40 6.41 -10.53 -11.80
C ASN A 40 6.29 -9.01 -11.68
N ARG A 41 5.11 -8.44 -11.96
CA ARG A 41 4.85 -7.01 -11.86
C ARG A 41 5.05 -6.50 -10.43
N LEU A 42 4.65 -7.30 -9.44
CA LEU A 42 4.87 -7.03 -8.02
C LEU A 42 6.35 -7.05 -7.66
N TYR A 43 7.12 -8.03 -8.14
CA TYR A 43 8.56 -8.07 -7.87
C TYR A 43 9.34 -6.96 -8.55
N GLU A 44 8.94 -6.54 -9.74
CA GLU A 44 9.51 -5.38 -10.41
C GLU A 44 9.21 -4.08 -9.65
N TRP A 45 8.04 -3.95 -9.02
CA TRP A 45 7.73 -2.84 -8.10
C TRP A 45 8.61 -2.89 -6.85
N ARG A 46 8.73 -4.07 -6.23
CA ARG A 46 9.60 -4.29 -5.07
C ARG A 46 11.07 -3.97 -5.38
N ALA A 47 11.53 -4.30 -6.59
CA ALA A 47 12.89 -4.02 -7.03
C ALA A 47 13.12 -2.54 -7.39
N GLY A 48 12.04 -1.75 -7.56
CA GLY A 48 12.11 -0.36 -8.01
C GLY A 48 12.33 -0.20 -9.53
N THR A 49 12.22 -1.28 -10.31
CA THR A 49 12.42 -1.25 -11.77
C THR A 49 11.32 -0.47 -12.49
N TYR A 50 10.11 -0.43 -11.92
CA TYR A 50 9.05 0.45 -12.39
C TYR A 50 8.30 1.08 -11.20
N PRO A 51 7.68 2.24 -11.41
CA PRO A 51 6.86 2.87 -10.39
C PRO A 51 5.62 2.05 -10.07
N VAL A 52 5.23 2.07 -8.79
CA VAL A 52 3.96 1.52 -8.32
C VAL A 52 2.82 2.46 -8.74
N PRO A 53 1.73 1.99 -9.37
CA PRO A 53 0.58 2.83 -9.69
C PRO A 53 -0.03 3.48 -8.43
N ALA A 54 -0.51 4.72 -8.54
CA ALA A 54 -1.04 5.44 -7.37
C ALA A 54 -2.18 4.70 -6.62
N PRO A 55 -3.18 4.08 -7.27
CA PRO A 55 -4.20 3.30 -6.55
C PRO A 55 -3.63 2.12 -5.78
N VAL A 56 -2.60 1.47 -6.34
CA VAL A 56 -1.88 0.35 -5.71
C VAL A 56 -1.08 0.85 -4.50
N GLN A 57 -0.41 2.01 -4.61
CA GLN A 57 0.29 2.63 -3.48
C GLN A 57 -0.67 2.94 -2.32
N VAL A 58 -1.83 3.52 -2.60
CA VAL A 58 -2.82 3.86 -1.57
C VAL A 58 -3.36 2.60 -0.91
N TYR A 59 -3.64 1.54 -1.68
CA TYR A 59 -4.04 0.25 -1.13
C TYR A 59 -2.97 -0.32 -0.17
N MET A 60 -1.72 -0.36 -0.62
CA MET A 60 -0.60 -0.87 0.19
C MET A 60 -0.42 -0.05 1.46
N LEU A 61 -0.43 1.29 1.37
CA LEU A 61 -0.33 2.18 2.52
C LEU A 61 -1.47 1.94 3.52
N ARG A 62 -2.70 1.78 3.04
CA ARG A 62 -3.85 1.49 3.91
C ARG A 62 -3.67 0.18 4.66
N ALA A 63 -3.14 -0.84 3.99
CA ALA A 63 -2.91 -2.15 4.56
C ALA A 63 -1.73 -2.19 5.56
N THR A 64 -0.73 -1.32 5.41
CA THR A 64 0.49 -1.37 6.25
C THR A 64 0.54 -0.38 7.39
N LEU A 65 -0.16 0.76 7.28
CA LEU A 65 0.09 1.92 8.15
C LEU A 65 -0.01 1.59 9.64
N VAL A 66 -1.00 0.77 10.02
CA VAL A 66 -1.23 0.37 11.41
C VAL A 66 -0.08 -0.48 11.94
N ASP A 67 0.38 -1.44 11.15
CA ASP A 67 1.46 -2.34 11.54
C ASP A 67 2.79 -1.60 11.58
N SER A 68 3.04 -0.67 10.65
CA SER A 68 4.20 0.21 10.70
C SER A 68 4.21 1.09 11.95
N ILE A 69 3.08 1.69 12.35
CA ILE A 69 3.00 2.49 13.59
C ILE A 69 3.32 1.62 14.81
N ARG A 70 2.77 0.40 14.88
CA ARG A 70 3.01 -0.52 16.00
C ARG A 70 4.45 -1.01 16.06
N ALA A 71 5.07 -1.30 14.91
CA ALA A 71 6.47 -1.74 14.83
C ALA A 71 7.44 -0.68 15.40
N GLU A 72 7.11 0.60 15.26
CA GLU A 72 7.86 1.72 15.83
C GLU A 72 7.48 2.03 17.30
N GLY A 73 6.71 1.14 17.96
CA GLY A 73 6.27 1.32 19.36
C GLY A 73 5.09 2.29 19.53
N GLY A 74 4.46 2.72 18.44
CA GLY A 74 3.29 3.59 18.46
C GLY A 74 2.01 2.86 18.84
N THR A 75 1.00 3.63 19.27
CA THR A 75 -0.34 3.12 19.56
C THR A 75 -1.35 3.66 18.56
N VAL A 76 -2.32 2.82 18.20
CA VAL A 76 -3.40 3.15 17.26
C VAL A 76 -4.73 3.13 18.01
N PRO A 77 -5.65 4.08 17.79
CA PRO A 77 -6.98 4.06 18.38
C PRO A 77 -7.75 2.76 18.08
N GLY A 78 -8.72 2.41 18.93
CA GLY A 78 -9.36 1.09 18.93
C GLY A 78 -9.92 0.60 17.57
N SER A 79 -10.38 1.49 16.70
CA SER A 79 -10.71 1.14 15.31
C SER A 79 -9.54 1.47 14.37
N ALA A 80 -8.70 0.47 14.11
CA ALA A 80 -7.55 0.59 13.22
C ALA A 80 -7.95 0.98 11.78
N ALA A 81 -8.99 0.36 11.22
CA ALA A 81 -9.47 0.68 9.87
C ALA A 81 -9.96 2.12 9.75
N ALA A 82 -10.83 2.56 10.68
CA ALA A 82 -11.36 3.92 10.66
C ALA A 82 -10.26 4.97 10.94
N PHE A 83 -9.26 4.62 11.75
CA PHE A 83 -8.09 5.47 11.96
C PHE A 83 -7.31 5.66 10.66
N THR A 84 -6.99 4.58 9.95
CA THR A 84 -6.27 4.64 8.67
C THR A 84 -7.06 5.43 7.64
N ASP A 85 -8.37 5.24 7.54
CA ASP A 85 -9.21 5.95 6.57
C ASP A 85 -9.24 7.47 6.79
N ARG A 86 -9.12 7.91 8.04
CA ARG A 86 -9.03 9.35 8.36
C ARG A 86 -7.63 9.90 8.15
N LEU A 87 -6.59 9.10 8.45
CA LEU A 87 -5.20 9.54 8.43
C LEU A 87 -4.64 9.57 7.00
N LEU A 88 -4.85 8.50 6.24
CA LEU A 88 -4.21 8.30 4.95
C LEU A 88 -4.45 9.46 3.96
N PRO A 89 -5.68 10.00 3.78
CA PRO A 89 -5.90 11.12 2.87
C PRO A 89 -5.13 12.40 3.24
N ARG A 90 -4.75 12.57 4.51
CA ARG A 90 -3.99 13.74 5.00
C ARG A 90 -2.49 13.63 4.73
N LEU A 91 -2.00 12.41 4.48
CA LEU A 91 -0.60 12.13 4.20
C LEU A 91 -0.30 12.06 2.70
N LEU A 92 -1.34 11.95 1.87
CA LEU A 92 -1.21 11.88 0.43
C LEU A 92 -1.17 13.30 -0.16
N PRO A 93 -0.43 13.50 -1.27
CA PRO A 93 -0.50 14.75 -2.03
C PRO A 93 -1.95 15.07 -2.44
N PRO A 94 -2.31 16.36 -2.56
CA PRO A 94 -3.65 16.73 -2.99
C PRO A 94 -3.95 16.14 -4.38
N PRO A 95 -5.22 15.74 -4.64
CA PRO A 95 -5.61 15.24 -5.95
C PRO A 95 -5.28 16.25 -7.04
N ARG A 96 -4.69 15.79 -8.15
CA ARG A 96 -4.47 16.66 -9.31
C ARG A 96 -5.82 17.06 -9.89
N VAL A 97 -6.18 18.33 -9.74
CA VAL A 97 -7.34 18.91 -10.41
C VAL A 97 -6.98 19.09 -11.89
N LYS A 98 -7.69 18.42 -12.81
CA LYS A 98 -7.54 18.74 -14.23
C LYS A 98 -8.11 20.15 -14.45
N PRO A 99 -7.40 21.07 -15.11
CA PRO A 99 -7.97 22.38 -15.40
C PRO A 99 -9.22 22.20 -16.25
N THR A 100 -10.36 22.67 -15.73
CA THR A 100 -11.60 22.76 -16.50
C THR A 100 -11.33 23.72 -17.65
N LYS A 101 -11.30 23.20 -18.88
CA LYS A 101 -11.27 24.06 -20.07
C LYS A 101 -12.61 24.78 -20.13
N THR A 102 -12.65 26.04 -19.71
CA THR A 102 -13.75 26.95 -20.04
C THR A 102 -13.74 27.08 -21.56
N ARG A 103 -14.79 26.56 -22.21
CA ARG A 103 -15.07 26.77 -23.62
C ARG A 103 -15.67 28.14 -23.83
#